data_AF-A0A397UDR5-F1
#
_entry.id   AF-A0A397UDR5-F1
#
_cell.length_a   1.000
_cell.length_b   1.000
_cell.length_c   1.000
_cell.angle_alpha   90.00
_cell.angle_beta   90.00
_cell.angle_gamma   90.00
#
_symmetry.space_group_name_H-M   'P 1'
#
loop_
_entity.id
_entity.type
_entity.pdbx_description
1 polymer ?
#
loop_
_entity_poly.entity_id
_entity_poly.type
_entity_poly.pdbx_seq_one_letter_code
_entity_poly.pdbx_strand_id
1 'polypeptide(L)'
;MGNNASAEKERLELEKKKIDLNEKERQLIAENSKKKMELEDEAPRKRDIDLRTEESKRNYELQRRKADIEHQHKIAELIAQMKQTKLQTGKELVFTYMKTINMIIDQNSNIFRSSEPLLNQLKDERLPEPIKNTIQNAINKAFMGYMNTQELLDYTKHQVNDLQLKQDDEFTRLLGFAVDQELITEKNKLYLLE
;
A
#
# COMPACT_ATOMS: atom_id res chain seq x y z
N MET A 1 -73.56 87.49 -8.90
CA MET A 1 -73.73 86.13 -9.44
C MET A 1 -72.35 85.51 -9.69
N GLY A 2 -71.66 85.01 -8.66
CA GLY A 2 -70.25 84.59 -8.78
C GLY A 2 -69.79 83.39 -7.93
N ASN A 3 -70.68 82.71 -7.21
CA ASN A 3 -70.31 81.63 -6.28
C ASN A 3 -70.41 80.19 -6.84
N ASN A 4 -71.13 79.96 -7.94
CA ASN A 4 -71.33 78.59 -8.46
C ASN A 4 -70.15 78.07 -9.32
N ALA A 5 -69.50 78.93 -10.10
CA ALA A 5 -68.39 78.51 -10.96
C ALA A 5 -67.10 78.14 -10.19
N SER A 6 -66.89 78.73 -9.01
CA SER A 6 -65.73 78.42 -8.15
C SER A 6 -65.89 77.06 -7.46
N ALA A 7 -67.09 76.76 -6.96
CA ALA A 7 -67.39 75.50 -6.28
C ALA A 7 -67.38 74.30 -7.24
N GLU A 8 -67.77 74.49 -8.51
CA GLU A 8 -67.75 73.46 -9.53
C GLU A 8 -66.32 73.13 -10.00
N LYS A 9 -65.45 74.15 -10.08
CA LYS A 9 -64.03 73.98 -10.39
C LYS A 9 -63.28 73.26 -9.27
N GLU A 10 -63.55 73.59 -8.01
CA GLU A 10 -63.00 72.88 -6.85
C GLU A 10 -63.48 71.42 -6.77
N ARG A 11 -64.75 71.14 -7.09
CA ARG A 11 -65.28 69.78 -7.16
C ARG A 11 -64.59 68.94 -8.24
N LEU A 12 -64.41 69.50 -9.44
CA LEU A 12 -63.69 68.84 -10.53
C LEU A 12 -62.21 68.58 -10.18
N GLU A 13 -61.57 69.49 -9.43
CA GLU A 13 -60.20 69.31 -8.98
C GLU A 13 -60.08 68.23 -7.89
N LEU A 14 -61.04 68.18 -6.96
CA LEU A 14 -61.13 67.12 -5.95
C LEU A 14 -61.42 65.75 -6.57
N GLU A 15 -62.25 65.70 -7.62
CA GLU A 15 -62.55 64.47 -8.34
C GLU A 15 -61.34 63.95 -9.12
N LYS A 16 -60.60 64.83 -9.80
CA LYS A 16 -59.32 64.49 -10.41
C LYS A 16 -58.30 63.98 -9.39
N LYS A 17 -58.15 64.66 -8.25
CA LYS A 17 -57.26 64.21 -7.16
C LYS A 17 -57.65 62.82 -6.65
N LYS A 18 -58.95 62.50 -6.54
CA LYS A 18 -59.41 61.17 -6.13
C LYS A 18 -59.10 60.09 -7.18
N ILE A 19 -59.25 60.40 -8.46
CA ILE A 19 -58.90 59.49 -9.55
C ILE A 19 -57.40 59.21 -9.53
N ASP A 20 -56.56 60.24 -9.43
CA ASP A 20 -55.10 60.11 -9.35
C ASP A 20 -54.66 59.31 -8.11
N LEU A 21 -55.34 59.49 -6.98
CA LEU A 21 -55.04 58.76 -5.73
C LEU A 21 -55.41 57.28 -5.86
N ASN A 22 -56.58 56.98 -6.43
CA ASN A 22 -57.01 55.61 -6.71
C ASN A 22 -56.08 54.92 -7.73
N GLU A 23 -55.58 55.65 -8.73
CA GLU A 23 -54.64 55.10 -9.71
C GLU A 23 -53.28 54.82 -9.08
N LYS A 24 -52.78 55.71 -8.22
CA LYS A 24 -51.56 55.49 -7.43
C LYS A 24 -51.70 54.32 -6.46
N GLU A 25 -52.83 54.18 -5.77
CA GLU A 25 -53.08 53.03 -4.89
C GLU A 25 -53.09 51.71 -5.67
N ARG A 26 -53.72 51.68 -6.86
CA ARG A 26 -53.70 50.50 -7.74
C ARG A 26 -52.30 50.15 -8.22
N GLN A 27 -51.50 51.16 -8.59
CA GLN A 27 -50.09 50.95 -8.98
C GLN A 27 -49.27 50.40 -7.81
N LEU A 28 -49.42 50.96 -6.62
CA LEU A 28 -48.73 50.50 -5.41
C LEU A 28 -49.11 49.06 -5.03
N ILE A 29 -50.39 48.69 -5.13
CA ILE A 29 -50.86 47.33 -4.89
C ILE A 29 -50.26 46.36 -5.91
N ALA A 30 -50.24 46.73 -7.20
CA ALA A 30 -49.65 45.90 -8.24
C ALA A 30 -48.13 45.71 -8.05
N GLU A 31 -47.42 46.77 -7.69
CA GLU A 31 -45.98 46.74 -7.43
C GLU A 31 -45.64 45.89 -6.20
N ASN A 32 -46.40 46.03 -5.11
CA ASN A 32 -46.24 45.20 -3.91
C ASN A 32 -46.57 43.73 -4.18
N SER A 33 -47.62 43.45 -4.97
CA SER A 33 -47.98 42.07 -5.35
C SER A 33 -46.87 41.42 -6.18
N LYS A 34 -46.30 42.16 -7.14
CA LYS A 34 -45.18 41.70 -7.96
C LYS A 34 -43.94 41.42 -7.10
N LYS A 35 -43.59 42.33 -6.20
CA LYS A 35 -42.44 42.19 -5.30
C LYS A 35 -42.60 41.01 -4.32
N LYS A 36 -43.83 40.77 -3.84
CA LYS A 36 -44.13 39.61 -3.00
C LYS A 36 -43.98 38.29 -3.75
N MET A 37 -44.48 38.23 -4.99
CA MET A 37 -44.34 37.06 -5.86
C MET A 37 -42.86 36.77 -6.20
N GLU A 38 -42.07 37.81 -6.50
CA GLU A 38 -40.62 37.68 -6.73
C GLU A 38 -39.89 37.11 -5.49
N LEU A 39 -40.25 37.59 -4.28
CA LEU A 39 -39.66 37.08 -3.03
C LEU A 39 -40.07 35.64 -2.70
N GLU A 40 -41.32 35.26 -2.97
CA GLU A 40 -41.82 33.90 -2.77
C GLU A 40 -41.16 32.90 -3.72
N ASP A 41 -40.78 33.32 -4.92
CA ASP A 41 -40.08 32.47 -5.90
C ASP A 41 -38.56 32.39 -5.65
N GLU A 42 -37.95 33.45 -5.15
CA GLU A 42 -36.50 33.55 -5.07
C GLU A 42 -35.91 32.89 -3.81
N ALA A 43 -36.62 32.91 -2.68
CA ALA A 43 -36.17 32.27 -1.45
C ALA A 43 -36.10 30.72 -1.55
N PRO A 44 -37.09 30.01 -2.13
CA PRO A 44 -37.00 28.56 -2.35
C PRO A 44 -35.92 28.19 -3.35
N ARG A 45 -35.73 28.98 -4.42
CA ARG A 45 -34.67 28.73 -5.41
C ARG A 45 -33.27 28.85 -4.82
N LYS A 46 -33.01 29.87 -4.00
CA LYS A 46 -31.73 30.02 -3.29
C LYS A 46 -31.47 28.84 -2.35
N ARG A 47 -32.48 28.43 -1.58
CA ARG A 47 -32.36 27.26 -0.69
C ARG A 47 -32.10 25.96 -1.46
N ASP A 48 -32.75 25.75 -2.61
CA ASP A 48 -32.52 24.55 -3.43
C ASP A 48 -31.12 24.53 -4.05
N ILE A 49 -30.61 25.69 -4.47
CA ILE A 49 -29.22 25.84 -4.95
C ILE A 49 -28.22 25.56 -3.83
N ASP A 50 -28.46 26.08 -2.62
CA ASP A 50 -27.59 25.86 -1.47
C ASP A 50 -27.55 24.38 -1.07
N LEU A 51 -28.72 23.72 -1.03
CA LEU A 51 -28.83 22.28 -0.74
C LEU A 51 -28.08 21.43 -1.77
N ARG A 52 -28.26 21.69 -3.07
CA ARG A 52 -27.53 20.98 -4.14
C ARG A 52 -26.02 21.21 -4.07
N THR A 53 -25.60 22.40 -3.65
CA THR A 53 -24.18 22.74 -3.48
C THR A 53 -23.58 21.98 -2.30
N GLU A 54 -24.29 21.87 -1.18
CA GLU A 54 -23.87 21.05 -0.04
C GLU A 54 -23.82 19.56 -0.37
N GLU A 55 -24.83 19.04 -1.09
CA GLU A 55 -24.84 17.64 -1.56
C GLU A 55 -23.65 17.36 -2.49
N SER A 56 -23.33 18.28 -3.39
CA SER A 56 -22.18 18.16 -4.29
C SER A 56 -20.86 18.12 -3.52
N LYS A 57 -20.69 18.97 -2.50
CA LYS A 57 -19.50 18.96 -1.62
C LYS A 57 -19.40 17.65 -0.84
N ARG A 58 -20.51 17.17 -0.28
CA ARG A 58 -20.55 15.91 0.47
C ARG A 58 -20.24 14.71 -0.43
N ASN A 59 -20.77 14.67 -1.65
CA ASN A 59 -20.48 13.63 -2.62
C ASN A 59 -19.01 13.63 -3.05
N TYR A 60 -18.43 14.81 -3.29
CA TYR A 60 -17.01 14.94 -3.59
C TYR A 60 -16.14 14.42 -2.43
N GLU A 61 -16.47 14.77 -1.19
CA GLU A 61 -15.74 14.30 -0.01
C GLU A 61 -15.86 12.78 0.16
N LEU A 62 -17.06 12.21 -0.06
CA LEU A 62 -17.28 10.76 -0.05
C LEU A 62 -16.45 10.04 -1.12
N GLN A 63 -16.35 10.60 -2.32
CA GLN A 63 -15.49 10.05 -3.37
C GLN A 63 -14.01 10.09 -2.98
N ARG A 64 -13.51 11.18 -2.39
CA ARG A 64 -12.13 11.24 -1.89
C ARG A 64 -11.88 10.19 -0.81
N ARG A 65 -12.80 10.03 0.15
CA ARG A 65 -12.67 9.01 1.20
C ARG A 65 -12.72 7.59 0.65
N LYS A 66 -13.56 7.33 -0.35
CA LYS A 66 -13.62 6.03 -1.01
C LYS A 66 -12.30 5.70 -1.70
N ALA A 67 -11.73 6.67 -2.43
CA ALA A 67 -10.42 6.51 -3.07
C ALA A 67 -9.30 6.27 -2.05
N ASP A 68 -9.32 6.97 -0.91
CA ASP A 68 -8.34 6.78 0.16
C ASP A 68 -8.45 5.39 0.82
N ILE A 69 -9.67 4.92 1.10
CA ILE A 69 -9.91 3.56 1.61
C ILE A 69 -9.43 2.50 0.62
N GLU A 70 -9.70 2.69 -0.67
CA GLU A 70 -9.28 1.75 -1.73
C GLU A 70 -7.75 1.72 -1.88
N HIS A 71 -7.10 2.88 -1.77
CA HIS A 71 -5.64 2.96 -1.73
C HIS A 71 -5.05 2.27 -0.49
N GLN A 72 -5.61 2.50 0.70
CA GLN A 72 -5.20 1.82 1.93
C GLN A 72 -5.40 0.30 1.85
N HIS A 73 -6.51 -0.14 1.24
CA HIS A 73 -6.77 -1.55 1.00
C HIS A 73 -5.71 -2.16 0.09
N LYS A 74 -5.34 -1.46 -0.99
CA LYS A 74 -4.29 -1.92 -1.90
C LYS A 74 -2.92 -2.02 -1.22
N ILE A 75 -2.59 -1.07 -0.34
CA ILE A 75 -1.38 -1.13 0.48
C ILE A 75 -1.42 -2.36 1.40
N ALA A 76 -2.55 -2.63 2.06
CA ALA A 76 -2.69 -3.79 2.93
C ALA A 76 -2.55 -5.12 2.17
N GLU A 77 -3.12 -5.22 0.97
CA GLU A 77 -2.93 -6.38 0.08
C GLU A 77 -1.47 -6.57 -0.31
N LEU A 78 -0.77 -5.49 -0.71
CA LEU A 78 0.64 -5.54 -1.05
C LEU A 78 1.49 -5.98 0.15
N ILE A 79 1.20 -5.45 1.35
CA ILE A 79 1.87 -5.88 2.58
C ILE A 79 1.63 -7.37 2.85
N ALA A 80 0.41 -7.86 2.70
CA ALA A 80 0.09 -9.27 2.88
C ALA A 80 0.83 -10.16 1.87
N GLN A 81 0.87 -9.76 0.60
CA GLN A 81 1.63 -10.45 -0.45
C GLN A 81 3.12 -10.46 -0.14
N MET A 82 3.71 -9.32 0.26
CA MET A 82 5.12 -9.23 0.63
C MET A 82 5.46 -10.12 1.84
N LYS A 83 4.60 -10.16 2.87
CA LYS A 83 4.76 -11.07 4.01
C LYS A 83 4.68 -12.54 3.60
N GLN A 84 3.73 -12.88 2.71
CA GLN A 84 3.60 -14.23 2.17
C GLN A 84 4.83 -14.63 1.34
N THR A 85 5.35 -13.74 0.51
CA THR A 85 6.59 -13.94 -0.24
C THR A 85 7.77 -14.15 0.71
N LYS A 86 7.97 -13.29 1.72
CA LYS A 86 9.03 -13.46 2.74
C LYS A 86 8.96 -14.84 3.40
N LEU A 87 7.75 -15.31 3.74
CA LEU A 87 7.55 -16.65 4.31
C LEU A 87 7.88 -17.78 3.32
N GLN A 88 7.50 -17.65 2.05
CA GLN A 88 7.84 -18.63 1.00
C GLN A 88 9.35 -18.67 0.75
N THR A 89 10.00 -17.51 0.64
CA THR A 89 11.44 -17.40 0.49
C THR A 89 12.17 -18.02 1.69
N GLY A 90 11.66 -17.82 2.91
CA GLY A 90 12.17 -18.50 4.11
C GLY A 90 12.02 -20.03 4.07
N LYS A 91 10.97 -20.56 3.43
CA LYS A 91 10.83 -22.02 3.23
C LYS A 91 11.81 -22.55 2.17
N GLU A 92 11.98 -21.83 1.07
CA GLU A 92 12.97 -22.17 0.02
C GLU A 92 14.39 -22.17 0.58
N LEU A 93 14.67 -21.24 1.50
CA LEU A 93 15.91 -21.15 2.24
C LEU A 93 16.18 -22.45 3.05
N VAL A 94 15.18 -22.93 3.80
CA VAL A 94 15.26 -24.20 4.54
C VAL A 94 15.46 -25.40 3.61
N PHE A 95 14.76 -25.45 2.48
CA PHE A 95 14.96 -26.51 1.48
C PHE A 95 16.38 -26.50 0.90
N THR A 96 16.92 -25.32 0.63
CA THR A 96 18.29 -25.16 0.14
C THR A 96 19.31 -25.68 1.18
N TYR A 97 19.08 -25.43 2.48
CA TYR A 97 19.92 -26.01 3.53
C TYR A 97 19.87 -27.53 3.57
N MET A 98 18.67 -28.11 3.53
CA MET A 98 18.52 -29.58 3.52
C MET A 98 19.25 -30.19 2.33
N LYS A 99 19.20 -29.54 1.16
CA LYS A 99 19.94 -29.97 -0.03
C LYS A 99 21.46 -29.91 0.16
N THR A 100 21.98 -28.82 0.74
CA THR A 100 23.42 -28.66 1.02
C THR A 100 23.91 -29.68 2.05
N ILE A 101 23.15 -29.91 3.13
CA ILE A 101 23.46 -30.92 4.15
C ILE A 101 23.50 -32.31 3.52
N ASN A 102 22.49 -32.67 2.72
CA ASN A 102 22.46 -33.96 2.03
C ASN A 102 23.65 -34.14 1.08
N MET A 103 24.04 -33.09 0.35
CA MET A 103 25.21 -33.13 -0.53
C MET A 103 26.50 -33.42 0.26
N ILE A 104 26.68 -32.82 1.43
CA ILE A 104 27.88 -33.04 2.26
C ILE A 104 27.84 -34.44 2.90
N ILE A 105 26.67 -34.93 3.31
CA ILE A 105 26.50 -36.32 3.78
C ILE A 105 26.88 -37.32 2.69
N ASP A 106 26.48 -37.07 1.44
CA ASP A 106 26.83 -37.92 0.30
C ASP A 106 28.34 -37.87 0.02
N GLN A 107 28.96 -36.68 0.09
CA GLN A 107 30.42 -36.52 -0.03
C GLN A 107 31.17 -37.30 1.06
N ASN A 108 30.77 -37.16 2.32
CA ASN A 108 31.36 -37.90 3.44
C ASN A 108 31.18 -39.42 3.27
N SER A 109 30.00 -39.86 2.83
CA SER A 109 29.72 -41.28 2.55
C SER A 109 30.63 -41.83 1.43
N ASN A 110 30.89 -41.03 0.40
CA ASN A 110 31.79 -41.40 -0.69
C ASN A 110 33.26 -41.45 -0.22
N ILE A 111 33.68 -40.54 0.66
CA ILE A 111 35.01 -40.58 1.29
C ILE A 111 35.18 -41.87 2.10
N PHE A 112 34.17 -42.26 2.88
CA PHE A 112 34.19 -43.54 3.61
C PHE A 112 34.27 -44.73 2.66
N ARG A 113 33.42 -44.80 1.64
CA ARG A 113 33.41 -45.91 0.66
C ARG A 113 34.72 -46.05 -0.11
N SER A 114 35.39 -44.93 -0.40
CA SER A 114 36.69 -44.93 -1.11
C SER A 114 37.88 -45.21 -0.19
N SER A 115 37.80 -44.82 1.09
CA SER A 115 38.89 -44.99 2.06
C SER A 115 38.87 -46.35 2.76
N GLU A 116 37.70 -46.95 2.95
CA GLU A 116 37.54 -48.28 3.57
C GLU A 116 38.39 -49.40 2.91
N PRO A 117 38.38 -49.59 1.58
CA PRO A 117 39.21 -50.61 0.96
C PRO A 117 40.71 -50.32 1.10
N LEU A 118 41.11 -49.05 1.09
CA LEU A 118 42.51 -48.63 1.30
C LEU A 118 42.97 -48.90 2.74
N LEU A 119 42.12 -48.63 3.73
CA LEU A 119 42.36 -48.96 5.14
C LEU A 119 42.45 -50.48 5.36
N ASN A 120 41.62 -51.26 4.65
CA ASN A 120 41.70 -52.72 4.71
C ASN A 120 42.97 -53.28 4.07
N GLN A 121 43.48 -52.65 3.00
CA GLN A 121 44.79 -53.00 2.43
C GLN A 121 45.92 -52.74 3.43
N LEU A 122 45.92 -51.61 4.13
CA LEU A 122 46.96 -51.31 5.13
C LEU A 122 47.06 -52.30 6.31
N LYS A 123 46.02 -53.11 6.55
CA LYS A 123 46.05 -54.18 7.57
C LYS A 123 46.93 -55.36 7.16
N ASP A 124 47.28 -55.51 5.89
CA ASP A 124 48.21 -56.55 5.45
C ASP A 124 49.66 -56.14 5.77
N GLU A 125 50.23 -56.77 6.80
CA GLU A 125 51.60 -56.50 7.24
C GLU A 125 52.66 -56.79 6.16
N ARG A 126 52.33 -57.63 5.17
CA ARG A 126 53.23 -58.05 4.08
C ARG A 126 53.41 -56.99 2.99
N LEU A 127 52.64 -55.89 3.04
CA LEU A 127 52.78 -54.79 2.09
C LEU A 127 54.15 -54.10 2.22
N PRO A 128 54.87 -53.88 1.10
CA PRO A 128 56.08 -53.07 1.08
C PRO A 128 55.84 -51.64 1.57
N GLU A 129 56.78 -51.10 2.34
CA GLU A 129 56.71 -49.75 2.92
C GLU A 129 56.41 -48.62 1.91
N PRO A 130 56.98 -48.64 0.67
CA PRO A 130 56.63 -47.64 -0.34
C PRO A 130 55.15 -47.66 -0.74
N ILE A 131 54.53 -48.85 -0.75
CA ILE A 131 53.11 -49.03 -1.08
C ILE A 131 52.24 -48.57 0.09
N LYS A 132 52.62 -48.91 1.34
CA LYS A 132 51.94 -48.40 2.55
C LYS A 132 51.91 -46.88 2.57
N ASN A 133 53.04 -46.22 2.29
CA ASN A 133 53.13 -44.76 2.21
C ASN A 133 52.24 -44.18 1.10
N THR A 134 52.15 -44.86 -0.05
CA THR A 134 51.29 -44.43 -1.16
C THR A 134 49.81 -44.52 -0.78
N ILE A 135 49.39 -45.60 -0.13
CA ILE A 135 48.02 -45.81 0.36
C ILE A 135 47.68 -44.79 1.46
N GLN A 136 48.60 -44.56 2.40
CA GLN A 136 48.42 -43.57 3.47
C GLN A 136 48.25 -42.15 2.91
N ASN A 137 49.03 -41.78 1.90
CA ASN A 137 48.89 -40.49 1.22
C ASN A 137 47.55 -40.37 0.47
N ALA A 138 47.05 -41.46 -0.12
CA ALA A 138 45.74 -41.46 -0.77
C ALA A 138 44.59 -41.29 0.24
N ILE A 139 44.68 -41.96 1.39
CA ILE A 139 43.72 -41.82 2.51
C ILE A 139 43.75 -40.39 3.06
N ASN A 140 44.94 -39.84 3.33
CA ASN A 140 45.08 -38.47 3.84
C ASN A 140 44.46 -37.44 2.88
N LYS A 141 44.62 -37.64 1.55
CA LYS A 141 43.98 -36.80 0.54
C LYS A 141 42.46 -36.95 0.51
N ALA A 142 41.94 -38.16 0.70
CA ALA A 142 40.50 -38.40 0.78
C ALA A 142 39.89 -37.74 2.02
N PHE A 143 40.58 -37.78 3.16
CA PHE A 143 40.15 -37.16 4.41
C PHE A 143 40.24 -35.62 4.40
N MET A 144 41.03 -34.99 3.51
CA MET A 144 41.03 -33.52 3.37
C MET A 144 39.67 -32.96 2.92
N GLY A 145 38.82 -33.77 2.29
CA GLY A 145 37.45 -33.38 1.92
C GLY A 145 36.39 -33.74 2.96
N TYR A 146 36.76 -34.40 4.05
CA TYR A 146 35.83 -34.83 5.09
C TYR A 146 35.52 -33.66 6.01
N MET A 147 34.24 -33.35 6.19
CA MET A 147 33.79 -32.43 7.24
C MET A 147 33.22 -33.22 8.41
N ASN A 148 33.73 -32.94 9.60
CA ASN A 148 33.14 -33.44 10.84
C ASN A 148 31.83 -32.68 11.16
N THR A 149 31.07 -33.18 12.13
CA THR A 149 29.75 -32.64 12.49
C THR A 149 29.79 -31.15 12.88
N GLN A 150 30.86 -30.71 13.53
CA GLN A 150 31.00 -29.32 13.98
C GLN A 150 31.33 -28.40 12.80
N GLU A 151 32.24 -28.82 11.92
CA GLU A 151 32.58 -28.10 10.68
C GLU A 151 31.36 -27.98 9.76
N LEU A 152 30.57 -29.05 9.64
CA LEU A 152 29.32 -29.04 8.90
C LEU A 152 28.31 -28.04 9.50
N LEU A 153 28.16 -28.03 10.82
CA LEU A 153 27.25 -27.12 11.51
C LEU A 153 27.67 -25.66 11.31
N ASP A 154 28.95 -25.36 11.44
CA ASP A 154 29.47 -24.00 11.32
C ASP A 154 29.43 -23.50 9.88
N TYR A 155 29.79 -24.35 8.91
CA TYR A 155 29.62 -24.06 7.48
C TYR A 155 28.14 -23.80 7.13
N THR A 156 27.23 -24.62 7.65
CA THR A 156 25.79 -24.46 7.42
C THR A 156 25.29 -23.16 8.03
N LYS A 157 25.65 -22.83 9.28
CA LYS A 157 25.28 -21.56 9.91
C LYS A 157 25.78 -20.35 9.14
N HIS A 158 27.01 -20.42 8.60
CA HIS A 158 27.56 -19.31 7.85
C HIS A 158 26.81 -19.09 6.52
N GLN A 159 26.56 -20.17 5.78
CA GLN A 159 25.71 -20.14 4.59
C GLN A 159 24.29 -19.63 4.90
N VAL A 160 23.78 -19.97 6.09
CA VAL A 160 22.46 -19.49 6.54
C VAL A 160 22.42 -17.99 6.68
N ASN A 161 23.38 -17.45 7.42
CA ASN A 161 23.48 -16.01 7.62
C ASN A 161 23.69 -15.27 6.30
N ASP A 162 24.53 -15.79 5.40
CA ASP A 162 24.82 -15.14 4.11
C ASP A 162 23.59 -15.09 3.20
N LEU A 163 22.81 -16.18 3.15
CA LEU A 163 21.59 -16.22 2.35
C LEU A 163 20.47 -15.38 2.97
N GLN A 164 20.37 -15.35 4.30
CA GLN A 164 19.42 -14.48 5.01
C GLN A 164 19.75 -13.00 4.77
N LEU A 165 21.02 -12.61 4.90
CA LEU A 165 21.47 -11.24 4.61
C LEU A 165 21.14 -10.82 3.17
N LYS A 166 21.38 -11.69 2.19
CA LYS A 166 21.03 -11.41 0.78
C LYS A 166 19.53 -11.21 0.57
N GLN A 167 18.69 -12.01 1.23
CA GLN A 167 17.23 -11.87 1.14
C GLN A 167 16.74 -10.60 1.82
N ASP A 168 17.30 -10.26 2.98
CA ASP A 168 16.96 -9.04 3.70
C ASP A 168 17.40 -7.78 2.91
N ASP A 169 18.55 -7.83 2.23
CA ASP A 169 19.03 -6.77 1.33
C ASP A 169 18.09 -6.59 0.12
N GLU A 170 17.69 -7.70 -0.52
CA GLU A 170 16.77 -7.67 -1.67
C GLU A 170 15.38 -7.16 -1.27
N PHE A 171 14.89 -7.56 -0.09
CA PHE A 171 13.64 -7.10 0.48
C PHE A 171 13.70 -5.60 0.82
N THR A 172 14.79 -5.13 1.42
CA THR A 172 15.03 -3.71 1.71
C THR A 172 15.05 -2.88 0.43
N ARG A 173 15.68 -3.40 -0.63
CA ARG A 173 15.73 -2.75 -1.94
C ARG A 173 14.34 -2.65 -2.59
N LEU A 174 13.54 -3.71 -2.53
CA LEU A 174 12.15 -3.72 -3.00
C LEU A 174 11.28 -2.70 -2.26
N LEU A 175 11.42 -2.62 -0.93
CA LEU A 175 10.75 -1.59 -0.15
C LEU A 175 11.20 -0.18 -0.52
N GLY A 176 12.49 0.01 -0.82
CA GLY A 176 13.02 1.28 -1.36
C GLY A 176 12.32 1.68 -2.66
N PHE A 177 12.22 0.77 -3.62
CA PHE A 177 11.49 1.03 -4.86
C PHE A 177 10.01 1.36 -4.63
N ALA A 178 9.35 0.70 -3.67
CA ALA A 178 7.96 0.99 -3.33
C ALA A 178 7.77 2.39 -2.70
N VAL A 179 8.77 2.90 -1.97
CA VAL A 179 8.79 4.28 -1.49
C VAL A 179 9.02 5.26 -2.64
N ASP A 180 9.99 4.98 -3.51
CA ASP A 180 10.33 5.84 -4.66
C ASP A 180 9.15 6.00 -5.63
N GLN A 181 8.28 4.98 -5.73
CA GLN A 181 7.06 4.98 -6.53
C GLN A 181 5.84 5.56 -5.78
N GLU A 182 6.03 6.12 -4.59
CA GLU A 182 4.98 6.68 -3.73
C GLU A 182 3.86 5.67 -3.37
N LEU A 183 4.15 4.36 -3.44
CA LEU A 183 3.19 3.29 -3.09
C LEU A 183 3.08 3.11 -1.59
N ILE A 184 4.18 3.30 -0.86
CA ILE A 184 4.25 3.24 0.60
C ILE A 184 5.07 4.41 1.12
N THR A 185 4.82 4.83 2.36
CA THR A 185 5.64 5.86 3.02
C THR A 185 6.91 5.26 3.63
N GLU A 186 7.92 6.09 3.90
CA GLU A 186 9.13 5.64 4.60
C GLU A 186 8.82 5.08 6.00
N LYS A 187 7.75 5.58 6.65
CA LYS A 187 7.24 5.04 7.91
C LYS A 187 6.69 3.61 7.74
N ASN A 188 6.00 3.33 6.64
CA ASN A 188 5.50 1.98 6.34
C ASN A 188 6.66 1.02 6.06
N LYS A 189 7.72 1.48 5.37
CA LYS A 189 8.93 0.69 5.13
C LYS A 189 9.61 0.27 6.43
N LEU A 190 9.80 1.19 7.38
CA LEU A 190 10.36 0.87 8.71
C LEU A 190 9.57 -0.22 9.42
N TYR A 191 8.23 -0.12 9.44
CA TYR A 191 7.37 -1.12 10.07
C TYR A 191 7.40 -2.50 9.38
N LEU A 192 7.78 -2.57 8.10
CA LEU A 192 7.89 -3.83 7.34
C LEU A 192 9.27 -4.48 7.46
N LEU A 193 10.28 -3.71 7.89
CA LEU A 193 11.64 -4.19 8.17
C LEU A 193 11.78 -4.71 9.60
N GLU A 194 10.96 -4.24 10.54
CA GLU A 194 10.81 -4.79 11.91
C GLU A 194 10.09 -6.15 11.94
#